data_AF-A0A2H3D7B6-F1
#
_entry.id   AF-A0A2H3D7B6-F1
#
_cell.length_a   1.000
_cell.length_b   1.000
_cell.length_c   1.000
_cell.angle_alpha   90.00
_cell.angle_beta   90.00
_cell.angle_gamma   90.00
#
_symmetry.space_group_name_H-M   'P 1'
#
loop_
_entity.id
_entity.type
_entity.pdbx_description
1 polymer ?
#
loop_
_entity_poly.entity_id
_entity_poly.type
_entity_poly.pdbx_seq_one_letter_code
_entity_poly.pdbx_strand_id
1 'polypeptide(L)'
;MRGHAHCVQCLRKKNVLLILGRRGYTVKNIARTWTYETACAPSVQDTIDPNLHWNEEWFGPRYHLEVVASNMEDMHVKDGSLKQVRINDLRELNPAPSVGMHDTPKGSLSRFPQREQYPRTNA
;
A
#
# COMPACT_ATOMS: atom_id res chain seq x y z
N MET A 1 -4.64 10.57 7.42
CA MET A 1 -3.81 9.62 6.64
C MET A 1 -3.19 8.50 7.48
N ARG A 2 -2.60 8.77 8.65
CA ARG A 2 -1.86 7.75 9.44
C ARG A 2 -2.69 6.51 9.80
N GLY A 3 -3.95 6.69 10.19
CA GLY A 3 -4.86 5.57 10.47
C GLY A 3 -5.11 4.68 9.25
N HIS A 4 -5.18 5.25 8.05
CA HIS A 4 -5.35 4.49 6.80
C HIS A 4 -4.08 3.69 6.48
N ALA A 5 -2.90 4.33 6.59
CA ALA A 5 -1.61 3.68 6.37
C ALA A 5 -1.29 2.58 7.40
N HIS A 6 -1.91 2.60 8.58
CA HIS A 6 -1.79 1.51 9.55
C HIS A 6 -2.28 0.17 8.98
N CYS A 7 -3.29 0.17 8.11
CA CYS A 7 -3.76 -1.02 7.41
C CYS A 7 -2.67 -1.61 6.49
N VAL A 8 -1.96 -0.76 5.76
CA VAL A 8 -0.82 -1.16 4.91
C VAL A 8 0.27 -1.80 5.77
N GLN A 9 0.62 -1.18 6.89
CA GLN A 9 1.64 -1.71 7.81
C GLN A 9 1.22 -3.06 8.43
N CYS A 10 -0.06 -3.25 8.75
CA CYS A 10 -0.61 -4.49 9.29
C CYS A 10 -0.50 -5.65 8.27
N LEU A 11 -0.83 -5.39 7.01
CA LEU A 11 -0.74 -6.41 5.94
C LEU A 11 0.70 -6.69 5.53
N ARG A 12 1.55 -5.66 5.47
CA ARG A 12 2.99 -5.80 5.21
C ARG A 12 3.66 -6.79 6.17
N LYS A 13 3.36 -6.71 7.48
CA LYS A 13 3.90 -7.63 8.50
C LYS A 13 3.54 -9.10 8.26
N LYS A 14 2.51 -9.37 7.46
CA LYS A 14 2.07 -10.73 7.11
C LYS A 14 2.73 -11.26 5.83
N ASN A 15 3.58 -10.47 5.18
CA ASN A 15 4.22 -10.79 3.90
C ASN A 15 3.22 -11.14 2.77
N VAL A 16 1.98 -10.65 2.86
CA VAL A 16 0.94 -10.82 1.84
C VAL A 16 0.36 -9.45 1.55
N LEU A 17 0.90 -8.77 0.52
CA LEU A 17 0.55 -7.39 0.22
C LEU A 17 0.53 -7.13 -1.30
N LEU A 18 -0.64 -6.73 -1.79
CA LEU A 18 -0.82 -6.06 -3.06
C LEU A 18 -1.58 -4.76 -2.78
N ILE A 19 -0.97 -3.61 -3.07
CA ILE A 19 -1.60 -2.30 -2.84
C ILE A 19 -2.25 -1.85 -4.14
N LEU A 20 -3.56 -1.59 -4.10
CA LEU A 20 -4.32 -1.03 -5.21
C LEU A 20 -4.96 0.29 -4.77
N GLY A 21 -4.95 1.27 -5.66
CA GLY A 21 -5.67 2.52 -5.46
C GLY A 21 -7.18 2.36 -5.62
N ARG A 22 -7.94 3.33 -5.12
CA ARG A 22 -9.38 3.48 -5.35
C ARG A 22 -9.75 4.96 -5.42
N ARG A 23 -10.94 5.26 -5.94
CA ARG A 23 -11.49 6.62 -5.99
C ARG A 23 -11.56 7.26 -4.59
N GLY A 24 -11.11 8.51 -4.50
CA GLY A 24 -11.45 9.46 -3.45
C GLY A 24 -11.96 10.75 -4.08
N TYR A 25 -12.64 11.60 -3.30
CA TYR A 25 -13.28 12.81 -3.82
C TYR A 25 -12.45 14.08 -3.61
N THR A 26 -11.40 14.02 -2.77
CA THR A 26 -10.50 15.14 -2.52
C THR A 26 -9.11 14.80 -3.05
N VAL A 27 -8.85 15.13 -4.31
CA VAL A 27 -7.63 14.74 -5.05
C VAL A 27 -6.34 15.05 -4.27
N LYS A 28 -6.27 16.23 -3.63
CA LYS A 28 -5.11 16.64 -2.82
C LYS A 28 -4.85 15.69 -1.64
N ASN A 29 -5.89 15.19 -0.98
CA ASN A 29 -5.77 14.25 0.13
C ASN A 29 -5.43 12.83 -0.34
N ILE A 30 -5.91 12.45 -1.54
CA ILE A 30 -5.55 11.18 -2.18
C ILE A 30 -4.04 11.16 -2.45
N ALA A 31 -3.52 12.20 -3.12
CA ALA A 31 -2.10 12.30 -3.44
C ALA A 31 -1.22 12.20 -2.18
N ARG A 32 -1.57 12.95 -1.13
CA ARG A 32 -0.88 12.88 0.18
C ARG A 32 -0.93 11.48 0.80
N THR A 33 -2.12 10.89 0.84
CA THR A 33 -2.32 9.58 1.48
C THR A 33 -1.54 8.51 0.74
N TRP A 34 -1.63 8.44 -0.58
CA TRP A 34 -0.92 7.45 -1.38
C TRP A 34 0.60 7.62 -1.30
N THR A 35 1.10 8.86 -1.34
CA THR A 35 2.53 9.13 -1.16
C THR A 35 3.04 8.55 0.16
N TYR A 36 2.30 8.77 1.26
CA TYR A 36 2.67 8.23 2.57
C TYR A 36 2.53 6.70 2.66
N GLU A 37 1.49 6.12 2.04
CA GLU A 37 1.29 4.66 2.00
C GLU A 37 2.35 3.94 1.18
N THR A 38 2.78 4.52 0.06
CA THR A 38 3.87 3.98 -0.76
C THR A 38 5.16 3.88 0.05
N ALA A 39 5.45 4.85 0.93
CA ALA A 39 6.62 4.76 1.81
C ALA A 39 6.43 3.80 3.00
N CYS A 40 5.19 3.53 3.42
CA CYS A 40 4.93 2.50 4.42
C CYS A 40 5.21 1.08 3.91
N ALA A 41 5.10 0.84 2.60
CA ALA A 41 5.35 -0.47 1.99
C ALA A 41 6.80 -0.96 2.16
N PRO A 42 7.86 -0.18 1.87
CA PRO A 42 9.25 -0.52 2.22
C PRO A 42 9.63 -0.13 3.66
N SER A 43 8.70 0.40 4.44
CA SER A 43 8.91 0.97 5.79
C SER A 43 9.97 2.07 5.88
N VAL A 44 9.85 3.07 5.01
CA VAL A 44 10.66 4.31 5.02
C VAL A 44 9.80 5.54 5.32
N GLN A 45 8.60 5.36 5.87
CA GLN A 45 7.67 6.46 6.12
C GLN A 45 8.23 7.53 7.07
N ASP A 46 9.13 7.14 7.98
CA ASP A 46 9.73 8.04 8.97
C ASP A 46 10.88 8.88 8.38
N THR A 47 11.32 8.59 7.15
CA THR A 47 12.37 9.34 6.45
C THR A 47 11.82 10.31 5.41
N ILE A 48 10.51 10.35 5.18
CA ILE A 48 9.90 11.29 4.24
C ILE A 48 9.89 12.69 4.86
N ASP A 49 10.33 13.69 4.10
CA ASP A 49 10.15 15.09 4.48
C ASP A 49 8.65 15.44 4.52
N PRO A 50 8.12 15.87 5.67
CA PRO A 50 6.72 16.28 5.77
C PRO A 50 6.42 17.56 4.97
N ASN A 51 7.43 18.36 4.64
CA ASN A 51 7.29 19.54 3.78
C ASN A 51 7.30 19.13 2.31
N LEU A 52 6.26 19.55 1.60
CA LEU A 52 6.14 19.33 0.17
C LEU A 52 6.88 20.42 -0.60
N HIS A 53 7.48 20.04 -1.72
CA HIS A 53 8.04 21.00 -2.65
C HIS A 53 6.93 21.89 -3.24
N TRP A 54 7.30 23.12 -3.60
CA TRP A 54 6.41 24.06 -4.26
C TRP A 54 5.90 23.49 -5.60
N ASN A 55 4.59 23.61 -5.85
CA ASN A 55 3.96 23.15 -7.08
C ASN A 55 2.73 23.98 -7.49
N GLU A 56 2.93 25.15 -8.09
CA GLU A 56 1.83 25.93 -8.71
C GLU A 56 0.55 26.01 -7.82
N GLU A 57 0.72 26.20 -6.52
CA GLU A 57 -0.37 26.31 -5.53
C GLU A 57 -1.24 25.06 -5.29
N TRP A 58 -0.89 23.91 -5.89
CA TRP A 58 -1.66 22.67 -5.71
C TRP A 58 -1.71 22.22 -4.25
N PHE A 59 -0.60 22.27 -3.50
CA PHE A 59 -0.59 21.95 -2.07
C PHE A 59 -0.48 23.17 -1.15
N GLY A 60 -0.57 24.37 -1.72
CA GLY A 60 -0.62 25.62 -0.97
C GLY A 60 -1.87 25.73 -0.10
N PRO A 61 -1.85 26.63 0.90
CA PRO A 61 -0.71 27.47 1.29
C PRO A 61 0.28 26.75 2.22
N ARG A 62 -0.09 25.60 2.79
CA ARG A 62 0.68 24.94 3.86
C ARG A 62 1.80 24.03 3.37
N TYR A 63 1.74 23.55 2.12
CA TYR A 63 2.75 22.66 1.52
C TYR A 63 3.20 21.53 2.45
N HIS A 64 2.24 20.83 3.06
CA HIS A 64 2.52 19.76 4.01
C HIS A 64 1.87 18.46 3.57
N LEU A 65 2.58 17.34 3.78
CA LEU A 65 2.15 16.00 3.39
C LEU A 65 0.94 15.51 4.21
N GLU A 66 0.69 16.09 5.38
CA GLU A 66 -0.39 15.62 6.25
C GLU A 66 -1.81 15.86 5.68
N VAL A 67 -2.71 14.97 6.07
CA VAL A 67 -4.16 15.19 5.96
C VAL A 67 -4.70 15.45 7.36
N VAL A 68 -5.14 16.68 7.61
CA VAL A 68 -5.67 17.16 8.89
C VAL A 68 -6.98 16.43 9.23
N ALA A 69 -7.17 16.11 10.51
CA ALA A 69 -8.42 15.53 10.99
C ALA A 69 -9.57 16.55 10.87
N SER A 70 -10.76 16.08 10.50
CA SER A 70 -11.97 16.89 10.62
C SER A 70 -12.40 16.97 12.09
N ASN A 71 -13.12 18.03 12.45
CA ASN A 71 -13.78 18.14 13.75
C ASN A 71 -15.12 17.38 13.78
N MET A 72 -15.26 16.34 12.97
CA MET A 72 -16.49 15.56 12.88
C MET A 72 -16.56 14.60 14.07
N GLU A 73 -17.71 14.57 14.74
CA GLU A 73 -17.91 13.68 15.87
C GLU A 73 -17.94 12.21 15.41
N ASP A 74 -17.29 11.36 16.19
CA ASP A 74 -17.26 9.92 15.97
C ASP A 74 -18.56 9.29 16.48
N MET A 75 -19.46 9.00 15.54
CA MET A 75 -20.76 8.37 15.80
C MET A 75 -20.72 6.84 15.82
N HIS A 76 -19.52 6.23 15.81
CA HIS A 76 -19.40 4.78 15.85
C HIS A 76 -19.75 4.26 17.25
N VAL A 77 -20.64 3.29 17.35
CA VAL A 77 -20.99 2.62 18.61
C VAL A 77 -19.77 1.86 19.16
N LYS A 78 -19.44 2.08 20.44
CA LYS A 78 -18.23 1.54 21.11
C LYS A 78 -18.52 0.47 22.16
N ASP A 79 -19.68 -0.17 22.11
CA ASP A 79 -20.12 -1.21 23.05
C ASP A 79 -19.45 -2.59 22.82
N GLY A 80 -18.73 -2.76 21.70
CA GLY A 80 -18.07 -4.01 21.34
C GLY A 80 -18.96 -5.04 20.64
N SER A 81 -20.24 -4.74 20.39
CA SER A 81 -21.20 -5.63 19.71
C SER A 81 -20.67 -6.10 18.35
N LEU A 82 -20.13 -5.18 17.54
CA LEU A 82 -19.54 -5.50 16.23
C LEU A 82 -18.35 -6.45 16.28
N LYS A 83 -17.62 -6.52 17.42
CA LYS A 83 -16.53 -7.50 17.58
C LYS A 83 -17.09 -8.91 17.75
N GLN A 84 -18.18 -9.06 18.51
CA GLN A 84 -18.83 -10.35 18.71
C GLN A 84 -19.40 -10.88 17.40
N VAL A 85 -20.12 -10.03 16.65
CA VAL A 85 -20.65 -10.38 15.31
C VAL A 85 -19.51 -10.87 14.41
N ARG A 86 -18.43 -10.09 14.26
CA ARG A 86 -17.28 -10.46 13.44
C ARG A 86 -16.65 -11.79 13.82
N ILE A 87 -16.50 -12.07 15.12
CA ILE A 87 -15.89 -13.33 15.59
C ILE A 87 -16.80 -14.51 15.27
N ASN A 88 -18.12 -14.36 15.43
CA ASN A 88 -19.08 -15.41 15.10
C ASN A 88 -19.07 -15.69 13.60
N ASP A 89 -19.12 -14.66 12.74
CA ASP A 89 -19.06 -14.84 11.28
C ASP A 89 -17.77 -15.56 10.84
N LEU A 90 -16.63 -15.20 11.43
CA LEU A 90 -15.35 -15.83 11.12
C LEU A 90 -15.26 -17.29 11.56
N ARG A 91 -16.04 -17.71 12.57
CA ARG A 91 -16.09 -19.11 13.03
C ARG A 91 -16.88 -20.01 12.09
N GLU A 92 -17.82 -19.45 11.35
CA GLU A 92 -18.63 -20.20 10.37
C GLU A 92 -17.88 -20.46 9.06
N LEU A 93 -16.77 -19.76 8.82
CA LEU A 93 -15.91 -20.01 7.67
C LEU A 93 -15.19 -21.36 7.83
N ASN A 94 -15.41 -22.27 6.88
CA ASN A 94 -14.63 -23.49 6.77
C ASN A 94 -13.13 -23.14 6.63
N PRO A 95 -12.22 -23.78 7.39
CA PRO A 95 -10.80 -23.59 7.20
C PRO A 95 -10.43 -23.88 5.75
N ALA A 96 -9.76 -22.93 5.08
CA ALA A 96 -9.24 -23.18 3.75
C ALA A 96 -8.21 -24.32 3.86
N PRO A 97 -8.31 -25.40 3.07
CA PRO A 97 -7.29 -26.43 3.05
C PRO A 97 -5.96 -25.76 2.72
N SER A 98 -4.98 -25.91 3.60
CA SER A 98 -3.67 -25.29 3.43
C SER A 98 -3.03 -25.79 2.15
N VAL A 99 -2.95 -24.92 1.13
CA VAL A 99 -2.15 -25.15 -0.07
C VAL A 99 -0.70 -24.85 0.31
N GLY A 100 0.21 -25.80 0.03
CA GLY A 100 1.63 -25.59 0.26
C GLY A 100 2.11 -24.38 -0.55
N MET A 101 2.61 -23.35 0.14
CA MET A 101 3.33 -22.26 -0.52
C MET A 101 4.62 -22.83 -1.11
N HIS A 102 4.75 -22.74 -2.44
CA HIS A 102 6.00 -23.04 -3.12
C HIS A 102 6.77 -21.75 -3.35
N ASP A 103 8.09 -21.78 -3.15
CA ASP A 103 8.95 -20.67 -3.53
C ASP A 103 8.81 -20.41 -5.03
N THR A 104 8.59 -19.15 -5.39
CA THR A 104 8.65 -18.77 -6.80
C THR A 104 10.09 -18.96 -7.29
N PRO A 105 10.34 -19.70 -8.38
CA PRO A 105 11.67 -19.86 -8.93
C PRO A 105 12.29 -18.48 -9.17
N LYS A 106 13.49 -18.24 -8.62
CA LYS A 106 14.21 -16.95 -8.74
C LYS A 106 14.74 -16.68 -10.16
N GLY A 107 14.32 -17.45 -11.16
CA GLY A 107 14.72 -17.32 -12.55
C GLY A 107 13.72 -16.47 -13.33
N SER A 108 14.21 -15.44 -14.01
CA SER A 108 13.44 -14.75 -15.05
C SER A 108 13.08 -15.74 -16.17
N LEU A 109 11.77 -15.85 -16.50
CA LEU A 109 11.30 -16.53 -17.72
C LEU A 109 11.80 -15.83 -18.99
N SER A 110 12.30 -14.59 -18.87
CA SER A 110 12.90 -13.81 -19.94
C SER A 110 14.42 -14.04 -20.04
N ARG A 111 14.88 -15.30 -20.02
CA ARG A 111 16.20 -15.61 -20.56
C ARG A 111 16.04 -15.85 -22.05
N PHE A 112 15.95 -14.76 -22.81
CA PHE A 112 16.18 -14.85 -24.25
C PHE A 112 17.56 -15.51 -24.45
N PRO A 113 17.70 -16.51 -25.34
CA PRO A 113 19.01 -17.02 -25.68
C PRO A 113 19.86 -15.82 -26.14
N GLN A 114 21.03 -15.66 -25.52
CA GLN A 114 22.03 -14.71 -26.02
C GLN A 114 22.20 -15.03 -27.50
N ARG A 115 21.88 -14.06 -28.38
CA ARG A 115 22.16 -14.21 -29.81
C ARG A 115 23.62 -14.60 -29.93
N GLU A 116 23.87 -15.78 -30.51
CA GLU A 116 25.18 -16.15 -31.03
C GLU A 116 25.72 -14.95 -31.83
N GLN A 117 26.84 -14.40 -31.36
CA GLN A 117 27.63 -13.47 -32.16
C GLN A 117 28.16 -14.28 -33.35
N TYR A 118 27.51 -14.15 -34.50
CA TYR A 118 28.12 -14.58 -35.75
C TYR A 118 29.46 -13.85 -35.92
N PRO A 119 30.55 -14.55 -36.24
CA PRO A 119 31.83 -13.90 -36.49
C PRO A 119 31.69 -12.95 -37.68
N ARG A 120 32.07 -11.68 -37.49
CA ARG A 120 32.16 -10.72 -38.59
C ARG A 120 33.22 -11.24 -39.56
N THR A 121 32.81 -11.66 -40.75
CA THR A 121 33.74 -11.80 -41.88
C THR A 121 34.14 -10.40 -42.31
N ASN A 122 35.44 -10.11 -42.20
CA ASN A 122 36.04 -8.90 -42.73
C ASN A 122 35.95 -8.92 -44.26
N ALA A 123 35.40 -7.86 -44.84
CA ALA A 123 35.62 -7.43 -46.21
C ALA A 123 35.94 -5.93 -46.16
#